data_AF-W7DMR3-F1
#
_entry.id   AF-W7DMR3-F1
#
_cell.length_a   1.000
_cell.length_b   1.000
_cell.length_c   1.000
_cell.angle_alpha   90.00
_cell.angle_beta   90.00
_cell.angle_gamma   90.00
#
_symmetry.space_group_name_H-M   'P 1'
#
loop_
_entity.id
_entity.type
_entity.pdbx_description
1 polymer ?
#
loop_
_entity_poly.entity_id
_entity_poly.type
_entity_poly.pdbx_seq_one_letter_code
_entity_poly.pdbx_strand_id
1 'polypeptide(L)'
;MSGAAHLNALGEKLDPCDELSELLENAIIDSPPISIREGGIIRDGYHTELDTYRDASRNGKTWIAELERKERELTGIKSLKVGFNRVFGYYIEVTRANTHLLQEGRYERKQTLTNAERYITPELKEKEKLILEAEEKKCGTGISIIHRSARNGERLY
;
A
#
# COMPACT_ATOMS: atom_id res chain seq x y z
N MET A 1 -13.89 5.84 -55.55
CA MET A 1 -15.18 5.61 -54.88
C MET A 1 -15.25 4.25 -54.14
N SER A 2 -14.48 3.21 -54.53
CA SER A 2 -14.56 1.87 -53.92
C SER A 2 -13.90 1.73 -52.52
N GLY A 3 -12.75 2.37 -52.27
CA GLY A 3 -12.03 2.22 -50.99
C GLY A 3 -12.73 2.81 -49.77
N ALA A 4 -13.43 3.94 -49.93
CA ALA A 4 -14.12 4.61 -48.82
C ALA A 4 -15.32 3.80 -48.30
N ALA A 5 -16.08 3.16 -49.20
CA ALA A 5 -17.19 2.29 -48.83
C ALA A 5 -16.72 1.03 -48.09
N HIS A 6 -15.56 0.49 -48.48
CA HIS A 6 -14.97 -0.69 -47.85
C HIS A 6 -14.44 -0.41 -46.43
N LEU A 7 -13.87 0.77 -46.20
CA LEU A 7 -13.42 1.22 -44.89
C LEU A 7 -14.58 1.46 -43.92
N ASN A 8 -15.67 2.09 -44.37
CA ASN A 8 -16.87 2.28 -43.55
C ASN A 8 -17.51 0.94 -43.15
N ALA A 9 -17.61 -0.01 -44.08
CA ALA A 9 -18.15 -1.34 -43.79
C ALA A 9 -17.29 -2.18 -42.81
N LEU A 10 -15.98 -1.89 -42.71
CA LEU A 10 -15.12 -2.46 -41.66
C LEU A 10 -15.32 -1.73 -40.33
N GLY A 11 -15.47 -0.41 -40.36
CA GLY A 11 -15.75 0.41 -39.18
C GLY A 11 -17.06 0.05 -38.48
N GLU A 12 -18.13 -0.21 -39.24
CA GLU A 12 -19.43 -0.64 -38.69
C GLU A 12 -19.40 -2.01 -38.02
N LYS A 13 -18.35 -2.82 -38.26
CA LYS A 13 -18.15 -4.12 -37.60
C LYS A 13 -17.29 -4.03 -36.36
N LEU A 14 -16.70 -2.87 -36.08
CA LEU A 14 -15.94 -2.64 -34.86
C LEU A 14 -16.92 -2.31 -33.75
N ASP A 15 -16.92 -3.12 -32.71
CA ASP A 15 -17.56 -2.76 -31.45
C ASP A 15 -16.65 -1.77 -30.71
N PRO A 16 -17.12 -0.55 -30.42
CA PRO A 16 -16.34 0.41 -29.65
C PRO A 16 -16.15 -0.01 -28.19
N CYS A 17 -16.90 -1.03 -27.71
CA CYS A 17 -16.82 -1.53 -26.34
C CYS A 17 -17.03 -0.41 -25.32
N ASP A 18 -17.96 0.52 -25.59
CA ASP A 18 -18.16 1.74 -24.79
C ASP A 18 -18.42 1.41 -23.31
N GLU A 19 -19.28 0.43 -23.03
CA GLU A 19 -19.58 0.00 -21.65
C GLU A 19 -18.35 -0.53 -20.90
N LEU A 20 -17.49 -1.29 -21.60
CA LEU A 20 -16.25 -1.80 -21.03
C LEU A 20 -15.25 -0.65 -20.81
N SER A 21 -15.17 0.28 -21.75
CA SER A 21 -14.30 1.44 -21.67
C SER A 21 -14.68 2.33 -20.48
N GLU A 22 -15.97 2.65 -20.32
CA GLU A 22 -16.49 3.41 -19.17
C GLU A 22 -16.24 2.68 -17.85
N LEU A 23 -16.42 1.35 -17.80
CA LEU A 23 -16.13 0.57 -16.60
C LEU A 23 -14.66 0.67 -16.20
N LEU A 24 -13.75 0.53 -17.17
CA LEU A 24 -12.31 0.59 -16.92
C LEU A 24 -11.85 1.99 -16.51
N GLU A 25 -12.38 3.04 -17.14
CA GLU A 25 -12.07 4.44 -16.79
C GLU A 25 -12.47 4.78 -15.35
N ASN A 26 -13.64 4.30 -14.91
CA ASN A 26 -14.12 4.52 -13.55
C ASN A 26 -13.39 3.65 -12.52
N ALA A 27 -13.03 2.42 -12.88
CA ALA A 27 -12.44 1.45 -11.95
C ALA A 27 -10.93 1.59 -11.78
N ILE A 28 -10.19 1.96 -12.83
CA ILE A 28 -8.73 1.90 -12.87
C ILE A 28 -8.13 3.32 -12.88
N ILE A 29 -7.01 3.51 -12.21
CA ILE A 29 -6.24 4.77 -12.26
C ILE A 29 -5.55 4.93 -13.62
N ASP A 30 -5.33 6.17 -14.06
CA ASP A 30 -4.81 6.46 -15.42
C ASP A 30 -3.40 5.89 -15.67
N SER A 31 -2.60 5.73 -14.61
CA SER A 31 -1.24 5.17 -14.67
C SER A 31 -1.08 4.05 -13.64
N PRO A 32 -1.63 2.86 -13.93
CA PRO A 32 -1.58 1.74 -13.00
C PRO A 32 -0.15 1.20 -12.86
N PRO A 33 0.24 0.70 -11.68
CA PRO A 33 1.52 0.03 -11.51
C PRO A 33 1.60 -1.25 -12.34
N ILE A 34 2.82 -1.62 -12.74
CA ILE A 34 3.10 -2.79 -13.58
C ILE A 34 2.68 -4.10 -12.90
N SER A 35 2.76 -4.15 -11.56
CA SER A 35 2.47 -5.34 -10.77
C SER A 35 1.14 -5.24 -10.04
N ILE A 36 0.22 -6.15 -10.35
CA ILE A 36 -1.06 -6.29 -9.65
C ILE A 36 -0.87 -6.62 -8.15
N ARG A 37 0.26 -7.25 -7.80
CA ARG A 37 0.60 -7.62 -6.42
C ARG A 37 0.99 -6.41 -5.56
N GLU A 38 1.33 -5.28 -6.17
CA GLU A 38 1.64 -4.04 -5.46
C GLU A 38 0.36 -3.26 -5.10
N GLY A 39 -0.80 -3.69 -5.61
CA GLY A 39 -2.08 -3.03 -5.41
C GLY A 39 -2.12 -1.66 -6.08
N GLY A 40 -3.02 -0.78 -5.63
CA GLY A 40 -3.05 0.62 -6.10
C GLY A 40 -3.55 0.84 -7.53
N ILE A 41 -4.12 -0.19 -8.16
CA ILE A 41 -4.67 -0.13 -9.53
C ILE A 41 -6.07 0.49 -9.53
N ILE A 42 -6.87 0.21 -8.51
CA ILE A 42 -8.26 0.67 -8.44
C ILE A 42 -8.31 2.15 -8.07
N ARG A 43 -9.21 2.93 -8.67
CA ARG A 43 -9.41 4.36 -8.35
C ARG A 43 -9.94 4.54 -6.92
N ASP A 44 -9.66 5.68 -6.30
CA ASP A 44 -10.28 6.05 -5.02
C ASP A 44 -11.78 6.33 -5.27
N GLY A 45 -12.65 5.92 -4.34
CA GLY A 45 -14.11 6.09 -4.45
C GLY A 45 -14.83 4.98 -5.22
N TYR A 46 -14.10 4.05 -5.85
CA TYR A 46 -14.70 2.93 -6.57
C TYR A 46 -15.20 1.81 -5.64
N HIS A 47 -14.56 1.62 -4.49
CA HIS A 47 -14.95 0.57 -3.54
C HIS A 47 -14.71 1.01 -2.10
N THR A 48 -15.79 1.30 -1.37
CA THR A 48 -15.77 1.88 -0.02
C THR A 48 -14.92 1.10 0.99
N GLU A 49 -14.95 -0.23 0.95
CA GLU A 49 -14.12 -1.06 1.83
C GLU A 49 -12.62 -0.91 1.51
N LEU A 50 -12.28 -0.80 0.22
CA LEU A 50 -10.89 -0.66 -0.23
C LEU A 50 -10.35 0.71 0.16
N ASP A 51 -11.19 1.74 0.04
CA ASP A 51 -10.88 3.10 0.49
C ASP A 51 -10.67 3.15 2.01
N THR A 52 -11.47 2.42 2.78
CA THR A 52 -11.29 2.29 4.24
C THR A 52 -9.92 1.68 4.58
N TYR A 53 -9.51 0.63 3.87
CA TYR A 53 -8.18 0.04 4.06
C TYR A 53 -7.05 0.97 3.58
N ARG A 54 -7.26 1.75 2.52
CA ARG A 54 -6.31 2.77 2.06
C ARG A 54 -6.10 3.85 3.11
N ASP A 55 -7.18 4.36 3.69
CA ASP A 55 -7.11 5.37 4.73
C ASP A 55 -6.44 4.82 5.99
N ALA A 56 -6.76 3.60 6.40
CA ALA A 56 -6.07 2.93 7.50
C ALA A 56 -4.55 2.82 7.23
N SER A 57 -4.15 2.44 6.02
CA SER A 57 -2.74 2.37 5.61
C SER A 57 -2.06 3.76 5.59
N ARG A 58 -2.73 4.80 5.07
CA ARG A 58 -2.22 6.19 5.07
C ARG A 58 -2.05 6.72 6.50
N ASN A 59 -3.04 6.49 7.36
CA ASN A 59 -2.99 6.85 8.78
C ASN A 59 -1.89 6.05 9.52
N GLY A 60 -1.68 4.80 9.13
CA GLY A 60 -0.57 3.97 9.61
C GLY A 60 0.79 4.61 9.33
N LYS A 61 1.05 5.05 8.10
CA LYS A 61 2.31 5.71 7.73
C LYS A 61 2.53 7.02 8.50
N THR A 62 1.48 7.82 8.66
CA THR A 62 1.53 9.07 9.43
C THR A 62 1.90 8.79 10.89
N TRP A 63 1.25 7.79 11.49
CA TRP A 63 1.54 7.37 12.85
C TRP A 63 2.98 6.87 13.01
N ILE A 64 3.53 6.14 12.03
CA ILE A 64 4.94 5.69 12.07
C ILE A 64 5.89 6.89 12.06
N ALA A 65 5.61 7.92 11.25
CA ALA A 65 6.41 9.13 11.22
C ALA A 65 6.32 9.92 12.54
N GLU A 66 5.14 9.98 13.15
CA GLU A 66 4.93 10.58 14.47
C GLU A 66 5.67 9.83 15.57
N LEU A 67 5.62 8.49 15.55
CA LEU A 67 6.37 7.64 16.47
C LEU A 67 7.87 7.90 16.32
N GLU A 68 8.40 7.91 15.10
CA GLU A 68 9.82 8.21 14.85
C GLU A 68 10.23 9.56 15.46
N ARG A 69 9.42 10.61 15.24
CA ARG A 69 9.67 11.94 15.80
C ARG A 69 9.66 11.91 17.33
N LYS A 70 8.62 11.31 17.93
CA LYS A 70 8.46 11.19 19.39
C LYS A 70 9.65 10.43 20.01
N GLU A 71 10.07 9.33 19.40
CA GLU A 71 11.20 8.54 19.89
C GLU A 71 12.53 9.28 19.75
N ARG A 72 12.74 10.05 18.67
CA ARG A 72 13.89 10.96 18.54
C ARG A 72 13.93 12.03 19.63
N GLU A 73 12.78 12.61 19.97
CA GLU A 73 12.65 13.62 21.02
C GLU A 73 12.90 13.03 22.41
N LEU A 74 12.32 11.86 22.70
CA LEU A 74 12.45 11.16 23.98
C LEU A 74 13.88 10.69 24.27
N THR A 75 14.57 10.18 23.25
CA THR A 75 15.92 9.60 23.40
C THR A 75 17.04 10.61 23.11
N GLY A 76 16.73 11.71 22.43
CA GLY A 76 17.72 12.66 21.90
C GLY A 76 18.51 12.12 20.68
N ILE A 77 18.19 10.91 20.19
CA ILE A 77 18.95 10.25 19.13
C ILE A 77 18.44 10.69 17.76
N LYS A 78 19.07 11.71 17.16
CA LYS A 78 18.68 12.21 15.82
C LYS A 78 18.77 11.17 14.71
N SER A 79 19.67 10.19 14.84
CA SER A 79 19.86 9.11 13.86
C SER A 79 18.84 7.97 13.98
N LEU A 80 17.98 7.98 15.00
CA LEU A 80 16.94 6.97 15.19
C LEU A 80 15.99 7.01 14.00
N LYS A 81 15.66 5.84 13.45
CA LYS A 81 14.69 5.72 12.34
C LYS A 81 13.78 4.52 12.54
N VAL A 82 12.54 4.63 12.09
CA VAL A 82 11.63 3.50 12.01
C VAL A 82 11.68 2.93 10.60
N GLY A 83 12.05 1.67 10.47
CA GLY A 83 12.15 0.97 9.20
C GLY A 83 11.19 -0.21 9.14
N PHE A 84 11.05 -0.80 7.95
CA PHE A 84 10.28 -2.01 7.72
C PHE A 84 11.15 -3.07 7.01
N ASN A 85 11.01 -4.33 7.40
CA ASN A 85 11.60 -5.48 6.73
C ASN A 85 10.51 -6.54 6.54
N ARG A 86 10.43 -7.15 5.35
CA ARG A 86 9.41 -8.17 5.04
C ARG A 86 9.43 -9.40 5.97
N VAL A 87 10.56 -9.73 6.58
CA VAL A 87 10.72 -10.90 7.45
C VAL A 87 10.49 -10.56 8.92
N PHE A 88 10.98 -9.40 9.37
CA PHE A 88 10.98 -9.02 10.79
C PHE A 88 9.99 -7.93 11.16
N GLY A 89 9.28 -7.39 10.18
CA GLY A 89 8.31 -6.35 10.39
C GLY A 89 8.92 -4.95 10.55
N TYR A 90 8.18 -4.07 11.21
CA TYR A 90 8.64 -2.75 11.60
C TYR A 90 9.65 -2.81 12.75
N TYR A 91 10.62 -1.91 12.73
CA TYR A 91 11.67 -1.83 13.75
C TYR A 91 12.15 -0.40 13.94
N ILE A 92 12.67 -0.12 15.12
CA ILE A 92 13.42 1.08 15.45
C ILE A 92 14.91 0.77 15.29
N GLU A 93 15.60 1.43 14.38
CA GLU A 93 17.04 1.29 14.19
C GLU A 93 17.78 2.42 14.89
N VAL A 94 18.76 2.04 15.69
CA VAL A 94 19.60 2.94 16.47
C VAL A 94 21.05 2.57 16.24
N THR A 95 21.92 3.55 16.02
CA THR A 95 23.37 3.31 15.88
C THR A 95 23.94 2.72 17.17
N ARG A 96 24.88 1.77 17.08
CA ARG A 96 25.49 1.11 18.27
C ARG A 96 26.03 2.10 19.30
N ALA A 97 26.57 3.23 18.86
CA ALA A 97 27.09 4.27 19.74
C ALA A 97 26.01 4.91 20.64
N ASN A 98 24.74 4.88 20.24
CA ASN A 98 23.64 5.59 20.90
C ASN A 98 22.69 4.65 21.66
N THR A 99 22.92 3.33 21.66
CA THR A 99 22.03 2.36 22.32
C THR A 99 21.96 2.56 23.83
N HIS A 100 23.00 3.12 24.44
CA HIS A 100 23.05 3.47 25.86
C HIS A 100 22.08 4.61 26.26
N LEU A 101 21.54 5.36 25.29
CA LEU A 101 20.55 6.43 25.51
C LEU A 101 19.11 5.90 25.53
N LEU A 102 18.91 4.60 25.27
CA LEU A 102 17.59 3.99 25.28
C LEU A 102 17.12 3.71 26.71
N GLN A 103 15.84 3.98 26.96
CA GLN A 103 15.21 3.71 28.26
C GLN A 103 15.10 2.19 28.50
N GLU A 104 15.54 1.74 29.67
CA GLU A 104 15.45 0.33 30.06
C GLU A 104 13.99 -0.15 30.08
N GLY A 105 13.76 -1.36 29.55
CA GLY A 105 12.44 -2.00 29.56
C GLY A 105 11.45 -1.55 28.48
N ARG A 106 11.66 -0.42 27.79
CA ARG A 106 10.78 0.03 26.68
C ARG A 106 11.09 -0.65 25.35
N TYR A 107 12.37 -0.94 25.09
CA TYR A 107 12.86 -1.44 23.80
C TYR A 107 13.28 -2.90 23.90
N GLU A 108 12.64 -3.76 23.11
CA GLU A 108 13.01 -5.17 22.96
C GLU A 108 13.93 -5.31 21.73
N ARG A 109 15.15 -5.81 21.91
CA ARG A 109 16.10 -5.98 20.80
C ARG A 109 15.71 -7.13 19.88
N LYS A 110 15.66 -6.87 18.58
CA LYS A 110 15.27 -7.84 17.54
C LYS A 110 16.44 -8.34 16.69
N GLN A 111 17.38 -7.47 16.36
CA GLN A 111 18.50 -7.80 15.49
C GLN A 111 19.69 -6.90 15.76
N THR A 112 20.90 -7.45 15.66
CA THR A 112 22.15 -6.69 15.71
C THR A 112 22.76 -6.65 14.31
N LEU A 113 23.10 -5.45 13.85
CA LEU A 113 23.84 -5.19 12.61
C LEU A 113 25.26 -4.73 12.95
N THR A 114 26.11 -4.63 11.93
CA THR A 114 27.51 -4.19 12.09
C THR A 114 27.63 -2.84 12.81
N ASN A 115 26.77 -1.86 12.46
CA ASN A 115 26.85 -0.48 12.97
C ASN A 115 25.60 -0.03 13.74
N ALA A 116 24.56 -0.86 13.82
CA ALA A 116 23.28 -0.51 14.40
C ALA A 116 22.63 -1.69 15.11
N GLU A 117 21.71 -1.39 16.01
CA GLU A 117 20.83 -2.36 16.65
C GLU A 117 19.38 -2.00 16.30
N ARG A 118 18.56 -3.04 16.10
CA ARG A 118 17.14 -2.93 15.82
C ARG A 118 16.34 -3.37 17.01
N TYR A 119 15.34 -2.56 17.34
CA TYR A 119 14.46 -2.76 18.48
C TYR A 119 13.00 -2.71 18.05
N ILE A 120 12.14 -3.19 18.92
CA ILE A 120 10.70 -3.00 18.84
C ILE A 120 10.17 -2.49 20.18
N THR A 121 9.12 -1.69 20.14
CA THR A 121 8.38 -1.27 21.33
C THR A 121 6.99 -1.92 21.32
N PRO A 122 6.34 -2.08 22.49
CA PRO A 122 4.97 -2.59 22.54
C PRO A 122 4.00 -1.79 21.66
N GLU A 123 4.13 -0.46 21.70
CA GLU A 123 3.37 0.51 20.90
C GLU A 123 3.55 0.25 19.38
N LEU A 124 4.79 0.04 18.92
CA LEU A 124 5.08 -0.26 17.51
C LEU A 124 4.52 -1.63 17.09
N LYS A 125 4.64 -2.64 17.95
CA LYS A 125 4.17 -4.01 17.67
C LYS A 125 2.65 -4.07 17.51
N GLU A 126 1.91 -3.35 18.35
CA GLU A 126 0.45 -3.29 18.26
C GLU A 126 0.00 -2.59 16.98
N LYS A 127 0.61 -1.45 16.65
CA LYS A 127 0.26 -0.72 15.43
C LYS A 127 0.66 -1.48 14.17
N GLU A 128 1.81 -2.15 14.17
CA GLU A 128 2.26 -3.00 13.07
C GLU A 128 1.18 -4.00 12.67
N LYS A 129 0.60 -4.72 13.64
CA LYS A 129 -0.45 -5.70 13.37
C LYS A 129 -1.60 -5.08 12.59
N LEU A 130 -2.08 -3.91 13.03
CA LEU A 130 -3.16 -3.18 12.37
C LEU A 130 -2.79 -2.72 10.96
N ILE A 131 -1.56 -2.25 10.76
CA ILE A 131 -1.07 -1.79 9.45
C ILE A 131 -0.98 -2.96 8.48
N LEU A 132 -0.38 -4.08 8.90
CA LEU A 132 -0.20 -5.26 8.06
C LEU A 132 -1.55 -5.90 7.70
N GLU A 133 -2.49 -5.99 8.65
CA GLU A 133 -3.86 -6.46 8.37
C GLU A 133 -4.57 -5.57 7.35
N ALA A 134 -4.42 -4.25 7.45
CA ALA A 134 -5.00 -3.31 6.48
C ALA A 134 -4.35 -3.44 5.10
N GLU A 135 -3.03 -3.61 5.02
CA GLU A 135 -2.29 -3.78 3.76
C GLU A 135 -2.65 -5.10 3.06
N GLU A 136 -2.77 -6.20 3.80
CA GLU A 136 -3.16 -7.51 3.28
C GLU A 136 -4.58 -7.46 2.70
N LYS A 137 -5.54 -6.91 3.45
CA LYS A 137 -6.93 -6.76 2.99
C LYS A 137 -7.03 -5.85 1.77
N LYS A 138 -6.31 -4.72 1.77
CA LYS A 138 -6.23 -3.81 0.62
C LYS A 138 -5.77 -4.53 -0.66
N CYS A 139 -4.71 -5.34 -0.56
CA CYS A 139 -4.19 -6.08 -1.71
C CYS A 139 -5.18 -7.17 -2.19
N GLY A 140 -5.71 -7.97 -1.26
CA GLY A 140 -6.67 -9.03 -1.59
C GLY A 140 -7.97 -8.53 -2.23
N THR A 141 -8.54 -7.44 -1.70
CA THR A 141 -9.76 -6.82 -2.24
C THR A 141 -9.52 -6.23 -3.63
N GLY A 142 -8.39 -5.54 -3.84
CA GLY A 142 -8.04 -5.00 -5.16
C GLY A 142 -7.91 -6.06 -6.25
N ILE A 143 -7.23 -7.17 -5.95
CA ILE A 143 -7.10 -8.31 -6.88
C ILE A 143 -8.47 -8.91 -7.21
N SER A 144 -9.34 -9.05 -6.21
CA SER A 144 -10.67 -9.63 -6.38
C SER A 144 -11.57 -8.77 -7.27
N ILE A 145 -11.50 -7.44 -7.15
CA ILE A 145 -12.24 -6.49 -7.99
C ILE A 145 -11.82 -6.61 -9.46
N ILE A 146 -10.52 -6.64 -9.74
CA ILE A 146 -9.99 -6.78 -11.10
C ILE A 146 -10.43 -8.12 -11.70
N HIS A 147 -10.28 -9.21 -10.94
CA HIS A 147 -10.65 -10.54 -11.41
C HIS A 147 -12.16 -10.67 -11.69
N ARG A 148 -13.01 -10.02 -10.88
CA ARG A 148 -14.46 -10.03 -11.09
C ARG A 148 -14.86 -9.23 -12.32
N SER A 149 -14.26 -8.05 -12.52
CA SER A 149 -14.49 -7.19 -13.68
C SER A 149 -14.03 -7.86 -15.00
N ALA A 150 -12.96 -8.67 -14.95
CA ALA A 150 -12.48 -9.42 -16.12
C ALA A 150 -13.30 -10.68 -16.45
N ARG A 151 -14.01 -11.28 -15.46
CA ARG A 151 -14.83 -12.48 -15.67
C ARG A 151 -16.27 -12.18 -16.04
N ASN A 152 -16.82 -11.11 -15.49
CA ASN A 152 -18.20 -10.71 -15.70
C ASN A 152 -18.15 -9.30 -16.29
N GLY A 153 -18.43 -9.17 -17.59
CA GLY A 153 -18.79 -7.87 -18.18
C GLY A 153 -20.15 -7.37 -17.67
N GLU A 154 -20.47 -7.58 -16.40
CA GLU A 154 -21.73 -7.22 -15.75
C GLU A 154 -21.47 -6.38 -14.51
N ARG A 155 -22.14 -5.21 -14.49
CA ARG A 155 -22.13 -4.19 -13.43
C ARG A 155 -22.15 -4.78 -12.02
N LEU A 156 -21.32 -4.22 -11.15
CA LEU A 156 -21.51 -4.30 -9.70
C LEU A 156 -21.99 -2.93 -9.24
N TYR A 157 -23.24 -2.90 -8.78
CA TYR A 157 -23.79 -1.82 -7.96
C TYR A 157 -23.25 -1.92 -6.53
#